data_AF-A0A212CTJ7-F1
#
_entry.id   AF-A0A212CTJ7-F1
#
_cell.length_a   1.000
_cell.length_b   1.000
_cell.length_c   1.000
_cell.angle_alpha   90.00
_cell.angle_beta   90.00
_cell.angle_gamma   90.00
#
_symmetry.space_group_name_H-M   'P 1'
#
loop_
_entity.id
_entity.type
_entity.pdbx_description
1 polymer ?
#
loop_
_entity_poly.entity_id
_entity_poly.type
_entity_poly.pdbx_seq_one_letter_code
_entity_poly.pdbx_strand_id
1 'polypeptide(L)'
;MALTVKFLTRRFISEYDPNLEDTYSSEETVDHQPVHLRVMDTADLDTPRNCERYLNWAHAFLVVYSVDSRQSFEGSSSYLELLALHAKETQRSFPALLLGNKLDMAQYR
;
A
#
# COMPACT_ATOMS: atom_id res chain seq x y z
N MET A 1 0.80 2.86 7.38
CA MET A 1 1.94 3.05 8.30
C MET A 1 2.74 1.79 8.67
N ALA A 2 2.18 0.76 9.33
CA ALA A 2 3.00 -0.31 9.95
C ALA A 2 3.97 -1.05 9.00
N LEU A 3 3.52 -1.42 7.81
CA LEU A 3 4.36 -2.09 6.80
C LEU A 3 5.48 -1.18 6.30
N THR A 4 5.16 0.08 5.98
CA THR A 4 6.12 1.09 5.53
C THR A 4 7.23 1.31 6.56
N VAL A 5 6.86 1.53 7.82
CA VAL A 5 7.84 1.75 8.89
C VAL A 5 8.65 0.48 9.18
N LYS A 6 8.02 -0.71 9.16
CA LYS A 6 8.74 -1.97 9.33
C LYS A 6 9.76 -2.20 8.23
N PHE A 7 9.42 -1.86 6.99
CA PHE A 7 10.33 -1.95 5.86
C PHE A 7 11.53 -1.01 6.05
N LEU A 8 11.29 0.28 6.31
CA LEU A 8 12.33 1.31 6.38
C LEU A 8 13.22 1.19 7.64
N THR A 9 12.63 0.91 8.80
CA THR A 9 13.34 0.96 10.09
C THR A 9 13.75 -0.41 10.62
N ARG A 10 13.26 -1.48 10.00
CA ARG A 10 13.34 -2.88 10.50
C ARG A 10 12.66 -3.10 11.86
N ARG A 11 11.99 -2.09 12.44
CA ARG A 11 11.26 -2.16 13.72
C ARG A 11 9.77 -2.20 13.48
N PHE A 12 9.05 -2.92 14.34
CA PHE A 12 7.59 -2.80 14.40
C PHE A 12 7.25 -1.74 15.43
N ILE A 13 6.48 -0.74 15.01
CA ILE A 13 5.88 0.25 15.91
C ILE A 13 4.37 0.00 15.82
N SER A 14 3.65 -0.01 16.95
CA SER A 14 2.21 -0.29 16.95
C SER A 14 1.36 0.98 16.90
N GLU A 15 1.91 2.09 17.38
CA GLU A 15 1.23 3.38 17.48
C GLU A 15 1.67 4.29 16.34
N TYR A 16 0.70 4.70 15.52
CA TYR A 16 0.88 5.61 14.41
C TYR A 16 -0.28 6.60 14.37
N ASP A 17 -0.03 7.79 13.81
CA ASP A 17 -1.12 8.72 13.50
C ASP A 17 -1.91 8.15 12.29
N PRO A 18 -3.20 7.81 12.46
CA PRO A 18 -4.00 7.22 11.37
C PRO A 18 -4.29 8.20 10.23
N ASN A 19 -4.05 9.50 10.42
CA ASN A 19 -4.32 10.53 9.40
C ASN A 19 -3.05 11.01 8.70
N LEU A 20 -1.87 10.49 9.08
CA LEU A 20 -0.61 10.90 8.49
C LEU A 20 -0.40 10.21 7.14
N GLU A 21 -0.57 10.99 6.07
CA GLU A 21 -0.10 10.63 4.73
C GLU A 21 1.28 11.24 4.47
N ASP A 22 2.24 10.42 4.03
CA ASP A 22 3.61 10.88 3.79
C ASP A 22 4.31 10.04 2.71
N THR A 23 5.38 10.60 2.11
CA THR A 23 6.24 9.92 1.15
C THR A 23 7.64 9.73 1.72
N TYR A 24 8.02 8.48 1.91
CA TYR A 24 9.32 8.07 2.42
C TYR A 24 10.26 7.71 1.27
N SER A 25 11.54 8.00 1.42
CA SER A 25 12.58 7.63 0.43
C SER A 25 13.65 6.76 1.06
N SER A 26 14.12 5.75 0.35
CA SER A 26 15.28 4.93 0.72
C SER A 26 16.07 4.49 -0.52
N GLU A 27 17.33 4.14 -0.31
CA GLU A 27 18.16 3.47 -1.32
C GLU A 27 18.17 1.97 -1.01
N GLU A 28 17.67 1.17 -1.94
CA GLU A 28 17.56 -0.28 -1.81
C GLU A 28 18.40 -0.97 -2.89
N THR A 29 18.71 -2.26 -2.69
CA THR A 29 19.30 -3.10 -3.74
C THR A 29 18.29 -4.18 -4.13
N VAL A 30 17.88 -4.19 -5.40
CA VAL A 30 16.95 -5.17 -5.97
C VAL A 30 17.63 -5.82 -7.17
N ASP A 31 17.71 -7.15 -7.21
CA ASP A 31 18.40 -7.91 -8.26
C ASP A 31 19.84 -7.41 -8.53
N HIS A 32 20.55 -7.10 -7.44
CA HIS A 32 21.92 -6.54 -7.45
C HIS A 32 22.03 -5.14 -8.10
N GLN A 33 20.91 -4.46 -8.34
CA GLN A 33 20.87 -3.09 -8.86
C GLN A 33 20.43 -2.11 -7.77
N PRO A 34 21.07 -0.94 -7.65
CA PRO A 34 20.60 0.11 -6.75
C PRO A 34 19.28 0.70 -7.25
N VAL A 35 18.33 0.89 -6.34
CA VAL A 35 17.01 1.45 -6.60
C VAL A 35 16.72 2.55 -5.60
N HIS A 36 16.46 3.76 -6.08
CA HIS A 36 15.92 4.83 -5.25
C HIS A 36 14.41 4.63 -5.08
N LEU A 37 14.04 4.00 -3.97
CA LEU A 37 12.66 3.64 -3.66
C LEU A 37 11.97 4.84 -2.99
N ARG A 38 10.76 5.17 -3.48
CA ARG A 38 9.85 6.08 -2.80
C ARG A 38 8.55 5.36 -2.47
N VAL A 39 8.13 5.44 -1.22
CA VAL A 39 6.91 4.81 -0.71
C VAL A 39 5.96 5.91 -0.25
N MET A 40 4.82 6.04 -0.94
CA MET A 40 3.71 6.89 -0.49
C MET A 40 2.81 6.04 0.41
N ASP A 41 2.75 6.38 1.69
CA ASP A 41 1.83 5.77 2.66
C ASP A 41 0.57 6.62 2.71
N THR A 42 -0.54 6.10 2.20
CA THR A 42 -1.80 6.85 2.10
C THR A 42 -2.61 6.74 3.39
N ALA A 43 -3.42 7.77 3.66
CA ALA A 43 -4.32 7.82 4.81
C ALA A 43 -5.78 8.08 4.37
N ASP A 44 -6.27 7.29 3.42
CA ASP A 44 -7.65 7.41 2.92
C ASP A 44 -8.66 6.94 3.99
N LEU A 45 -9.76 7.70 4.13
CA LEU A 45 -10.87 7.37 5.03
C LEU A 45 -11.85 6.42 4.31
N ASP A 46 -11.70 5.12 4.56
CA ASP A 46 -12.47 3.94 4.09
C ASP A 46 -12.63 3.75 2.56
N THR A 47 -12.82 4.82 1.82
CA THR A 47 -13.03 4.85 0.37
C THR A 47 -11.91 5.64 -0.32
N PRO A 48 -11.48 5.25 -1.53
CA PRO A 48 -10.51 6.03 -2.31
C PRO A 48 -10.98 7.46 -2.53
N ARG A 49 -10.15 8.45 -2.19
CA ARG A 49 -10.40 9.88 -2.43
C ARG A 49 -9.15 10.50 -3.03
N ASN A 50 -9.28 11.56 -3.83
CA ASN A 50 -8.14 12.30 -4.43
C ASN A 50 -7.11 11.36 -5.11
N CYS A 51 -7.59 10.33 -5.80
CA CYS A 51 -6.79 9.18 -6.23
C CYS A 51 -5.69 9.54 -7.23
N GLU A 52 -5.89 10.60 -8.02
CA GLU A 52 -4.94 11.06 -9.03
C GLU A 52 -3.52 11.26 -8.46
N ARG A 53 -3.41 11.63 -7.17
CA ARG A 53 -2.12 11.85 -6.49
C ARG A 53 -1.21 10.63 -6.50
N TYR A 54 -1.76 9.42 -6.35
CA TYR A 54 -1.00 8.18 -6.38
C TYR A 54 -1.12 7.45 -7.72
N LEU A 55 -2.28 7.56 -8.41
CA LEU A 55 -2.52 6.90 -9.69
C LEU A 55 -1.53 7.37 -10.77
N ASN A 56 -1.26 8.67 -10.82
CA ASN A 56 -0.33 9.24 -11.80
C ASN A 56 1.13 9.18 -11.33
N TRP A 57 1.39 8.95 -10.03
CA TRP A 57 2.72 9.00 -9.44
C TRP A 57 3.39 7.62 -9.30
N ALA A 58 2.65 6.60 -8.86
CA ALA A 58 3.24 5.33 -8.46
C ALA A 58 3.63 4.47 -9.67
N HIS A 59 4.73 3.73 -9.54
CA HIS A 59 5.16 2.72 -10.55
C HIS A 59 4.61 1.33 -10.25
N ALA A 60 4.17 1.09 -9.00
CA ALA A 60 3.62 -0.16 -8.50
C ALA A 60 2.69 0.15 -7.32
N PHE A 61 1.73 -0.73 -7.04
CA PHE A 61 0.78 -0.56 -5.94
C PHE A 61 0.82 -1.75 -4.98
N LEU A 62 0.77 -1.45 -3.68
CA LEU A 62 0.49 -2.41 -2.63
C LEU A 62 -0.91 -2.10 -2.10
N VAL A 63 -1.87 -2.99 -2.34
CA VAL A 63 -3.22 -2.90 -1.77
C VAL A 63 -3.25 -3.80 -0.55
N VAL A 64 -3.42 -3.22 0.63
CA VAL A 64 -3.26 -3.94 1.90
C VAL A 64 -4.61 -4.09 2.59
N TYR A 65 -4.95 -5.31 3.00
CA TYR A 65 -6.07 -5.57 3.91
C TYR A 65 -5.56 -6.30 5.15
N SER A 66 -6.38 -6.36 6.19
CA SER A 66 -6.08 -7.11 7.40
C SER A 66 -6.76 -8.47 7.35
N VAL A 67 -6.00 -9.57 7.52
CA VAL A 67 -6.59 -10.91 7.45
C VAL A 67 -7.70 -11.08 8.47
N ASP A 68 -7.59 -10.44 9.65
CA ASP A 68 -8.56 -10.45 10.74
C ASP A 68 -9.85 -9.63 10.47
N SER A 69 -9.90 -8.79 9.44
CA SER A 69 -11.03 -7.88 9.16
C SER A 69 -11.62 -8.09 7.76
N ARG A 70 -12.83 -8.65 7.70
CA ARG A 70 -13.60 -8.84 6.46
C ARG A 70 -13.87 -7.51 5.75
N GLN A 71 -14.23 -6.47 6.50
CA GLN A 71 -14.49 -5.13 5.97
C GLN A 71 -13.26 -4.58 5.24
N SER A 72 -12.04 -4.78 5.78
CA SER A 72 -10.81 -4.33 5.12
C SER A 72 -10.54 -5.06 3.80
N PHE A 73 -10.88 -6.35 3.72
CA PHE A 73 -10.77 -7.13 2.49
C PHE A 73 -11.77 -6.64 1.43
N GLU A 74 -13.02 -6.38 1.82
CA GLU A 74 -14.03 -5.81 0.92
C GLU A 74 -13.62 -4.43 0.40
N GLY A 75 -13.07 -3.56 1.27
CA GLY A 75 -12.53 -2.26 0.86
C GLY A 75 -11.35 -2.37 -0.12
N SER A 76 -10.50 -3.39 0.02
CA SER A 76 -9.35 -3.61 -0.88
C SER A 76 -9.77 -3.85 -2.34
N SER A 77 -10.92 -4.47 -2.56
CA SER A 77 -11.47 -4.69 -3.90
C SER A 77 -11.77 -3.38 -4.61
N SER A 78 -12.29 -2.36 -3.91
CA SER A 78 -12.55 -1.04 -4.50
C SER A 78 -11.27 -0.35 -4.99
N TYR A 79 -10.14 -0.54 -4.30
CA TYR A 79 -8.84 -0.05 -4.78
C TYR A 79 -8.36 -0.82 -6.02
N LEU A 80 -8.52 -2.15 -6.05
CA LEU A 80 -8.15 -2.95 -7.23
C LEU A 80 -8.98 -2.58 -8.46
N GLU A 81 -10.29 -2.36 -8.29
CA GLU A 81 -11.18 -1.88 -9.36
C GLU A 81 -10.76 -0.50 -9.88
N LEU A 82 -10.47 0.43 -8.97
CA LEU A 82 -9.96 1.76 -9.32
C LEU A 82 -8.66 1.67 -10.14
N LEU A 83 -7.72 0.83 -9.71
CA LEU A 83 -6.46 0.60 -10.42
C LEU A 83 -6.69 0.01 -11.82
N ALA A 84 -7.59 -0.97 -11.93
CA ALA A 84 -7.91 -1.60 -13.21
C ALA A 84 -8.57 -0.61 -14.20
N LEU A 85 -9.50 0.23 -13.71
CA LEU A 85 -10.12 1.28 -14.51
C LEU A 85 -9.07 2.29 -15.00
N HIS A 86 -8.22 2.77 -14.10
CA HIS A 86 -7.18 3.73 -14.45
C HIS A 86 -6.18 3.17 -15.47
N ALA A 87 -5.74 1.91 -15.30
CA ALA A 87 -4.86 1.24 -16.26
C ALA A 87 -5.50 1.14 -17.65
N LYS A 88 -6.81 0.85 -17.71
CA LYS A 88 -7.57 0.79 -18.97
C LYS A 88 -7.72 2.17 -19.63
N GLU A 89 -8.03 3.20 -18.86
CA GLU A 89 -8.24 4.56 -19.39
C GLU A 89 -6.95 5.20 -19.88
N THR A 90 -5.85 5.00 -19.15
CA THR A 90 -4.55 5.62 -19.48
C THR A 90 -3.66 4.75 -20.35
N GLN A 91 -4.05 3.49 -20.61
CA GLN A 91 -3.20 2.48 -21.25
C GLN A 91 -1.86 2.28 -20.53
N ARG A 92 -1.80 2.58 -19.23
CA ARG A 92 -0.61 2.42 -18.40
C ARG A 92 -0.59 1.03 -17.78
N SER A 93 0.57 0.38 -17.82
CA SER A 93 0.80 -0.87 -17.11
C SER A 93 1.60 -0.62 -15.83
N PHE A 94 1.14 -1.20 -14.73
CA PHE A 94 1.83 -1.22 -13.45
C PHE A 94 1.46 -2.50 -12.69
N PRO A 95 2.39 -3.09 -11.92
CA PRO A 95 2.06 -4.19 -11.04
C PRO A 95 1.25 -3.71 -9.83
N ALA A 96 0.26 -4.50 -9.43
CA ALA A 96 -0.47 -4.34 -8.18
C ALA A 96 -0.40 -5.63 -7.38
N LEU A 97 -0.03 -5.54 -6.10
CA LEU A 97 0.06 -6.67 -5.18
C LEU A 97 -1.00 -6.50 -4.09
N LEU A 98 -1.85 -7.53 -3.92
CA LEU A 98 -2.80 -7.61 -2.82
C LEU A 98 -2.13 -8.30 -1.62
N LEU A 99 -2.08 -7.63 -0.48
CA LEU A 99 -1.39 -8.10 0.72
C LEU A 99 -2.38 -8.31 1.88
N GLY A 100 -2.48 -9.55 2.36
CA GLY A 100 -3.17 -9.88 3.61
C GLY A 100 -2.24 -9.71 4.80
N ASN A 101 -2.39 -8.59 5.52
CA ASN A 101 -1.57 -8.24 6.67
C ASN A 101 -2.12 -8.83 7.99
N LYS A 102 -1.31 -8.78 9.06
CA LYS A 102 -1.61 -9.32 10.40
C LYS A 102 -1.77 -10.83 10.45
N LEU A 103 -0.94 -11.57 9.72
CA LEU A 103 -0.95 -13.03 9.71
C LEU A 103 -0.72 -13.64 11.11
N ASP A 104 0.02 -12.95 11.97
CA ASP A 104 0.21 -13.29 13.38
C ASP A 104 -1.12 -13.41 14.15
N MET A 105 -2.16 -12.66 13.75
CA MET A 105 -3.50 -12.74 14.35
C MET A 105 -4.30 -13.97 13.91
N ALA A 106 -3.87 -14.71 12.89
CA ALA A 106 -4.58 -15.90 12.41
C ALA A 106 -4.62 -17.03 13.46
N GLN A 107 -3.72 -17.02 14.44
CA GLN A 107 -3.71 -17.97 15.55
C GLN A 107 -4.85 -17.76 16.56
N TYR A 108 -5.52 -16.60 16.51
CA TYR A 108 -6.61 -16.22 17.41
C TYR A 108 -7.99 -16.23 16.74
N ARG A 109 -8.08 -16.78 15.53
CA ARG A 109 -9.32 -16.91 14.76
C ARG A 109 -10.05 -18.22 15.03
#